data_AF-A0A2Z5YVN7-F1
#
_entry.id   AF-A0A2Z5YVN7-F1
#
_cell.length_a   1.000
_cell.length_b   1.000
_cell.length_c   1.000
_cell.angle_alpha   90.00
_cell.angle_beta   90.00
_cell.angle_gamma   90.00
#
_symmetry.space_group_name_H-M   'P 1'
#
loop_
_entity.id
_entity.type
_entity.pdbx_description
1 polymer ?
#
loop_
_entity_poly.entity_id
_entity_poly.type
_entity_poly.pdbx_seq_one_letter_code
_entity_poly.pdbx_strand_id
1 'polypeptide(L)'
;MQAVLRVDGLPPAPLDAAAAFHAAFLPQARTALAGADALVLVFPAGDKADCGWRLAAVQALAREAAPKRANGVAGDSADAVAEAVEWLADAPGITGQLLAVDGNPA
;
A
#
# COMPACT_ATOMS: atom_id res chain seq x y z
N MET A 1 9.67 12.98 4.20
CA MET A 1 8.23 13.19 3.89
C MET A 1 7.62 11.89 3.39
N GLN A 2 6.40 11.52 3.84
CA GLN A 2 5.68 10.32 3.41
C GLN A 2 4.50 10.69 2.48
N ALA A 3 4.40 10.02 1.34
CA ALA A 3 3.24 10.09 0.45
C ALA A 3 2.26 8.96 0.73
N VAL A 4 0.99 9.17 0.43
CA VAL A 4 -0.08 8.17 0.56
C VAL A 4 -0.84 8.10 -0.77
N LEU A 5 -1.02 6.89 -1.30
CA LEU A 5 -1.78 6.63 -2.52
C LEU A 5 -2.89 5.61 -2.22
N ARG A 6 -4.14 6.01 -2.42
CA ARG A 6 -5.30 5.11 -2.32
C ARG A 6 -5.49 4.33 -3.62
N VAL A 7 -5.72 3.03 -3.49
CA VAL A 7 -5.87 2.07 -4.59
C VAL A 7 -7.29 1.51 -4.56
N ASP A 8 -8.22 2.25 -5.17
CA ASP A 8 -9.64 1.92 -5.21
C ASP A 8 -10.10 1.53 -6.62
N GLY A 9 -11.27 0.90 -6.72
CA GLY A 9 -11.91 0.64 -8.02
C GLY A 9 -11.22 -0.42 -8.89
N LEU A 10 -10.43 -1.32 -8.29
CA LEU A 10 -9.86 -2.46 -9.00
C LEU A 10 -10.96 -3.50 -9.33
N PRO A 11 -10.84 -4.25 -10.44
CA PRO A 11 -11.68 -5.41 -10.72
C PRO A 11 -11.68 -6.43 -9.57
N PRO A 12 -12.76 -7.19 -9.36
CA PRO A 12 -12.85 -8.14 -8.25
C PRO A 12 -12.03 -9.42 -8.47
N ALA A 13 -11.69 -9.77 -9.71
CA ALA A 13 -10.88 -10.94 -10.01
C ALA A 13 -9.39 -10.63 -9.74
N PRO A 14 -8.65 -11.43 -8.95
CA PRO A 14 -7.30 -11.07 -8.49
C PRO A 14 -6.28 -10.79 -9.61
N LEU A 15 -6.33 -11.54 -10.71
CA LEU A 15 -5.43 -11.33 -11.84
C LEU A 15 -5.75 -10.05 -12.61
N ASP A 16 -7.04 -9.75 -12.80
CA ASP A 16 -7.49 -8.51 -13.44
C ASP A 16 -7.20 -7.30 -12.55
N ALA A 17 -7.34 -7.44 -11.23
CA ALA A 17 -6.95 -6.45 -10.24
C ALA A 17 -5.45 -6.14 -10.31
N ALA A 18 -4.60 -7.17 -10.36
CA ALA A 18 -3.16 -7.02 -10.47
C ALA A 18 -2.78 -6.33 -11.79
N ALA A 19 -3.38 -6.74 -12.91
CA ALA A 19 -3.14 -6.12 -14.21
C ALA A 19 -3.55 -4.63 -14.20
N ALA A 20 -4.73 -4.30 -13.66
CA ALA A 20 -5.21 -2.93 -13.52
C ALA A 20 -4.31 -2.10 -12.59
N PHE A 21 -3.85 -2.67 -11.46
CA PHE A 21 -2.90 -2.03 -10.56
C PHE A 21 -1.59 -1.66 -11.29
N HIS A 22 -0.99 -2.63 -11.99
CA HIS A 22 0.25 -2.40 -12.71
C HIS A 22 0.10 -1.39 -13.86
N ALA A 23 -1.05 -1.36 -14.52
CA ALA A 23 -1.33 -0.42 -15.60
C ALA A 23 -1.58 1.01 -15.10
N ALA A 24 -2.38 1.17 -14.03
CA ALA A 24 -2.90 2.48 -13.63
C ALA A 24 -2.22 3.07 -12.38
N PHE A 25 -1.92 2.24 -11.37
CA PHE A 25 -1.47 2.72 -10.06
C PHE A 25 0.04 2.65 -9.87
N LEU A 26 0.71 1.64 -10.46
CA LEU A 26 2.17 1.53 -10.36
C LEU A 26 2.92 2.78 -10.90
N PRO A 27 2.54 3.37 -12.05
CA PRO A 27 3.16 4.62 -12.49
C PRO A 27 2.99 5.76 -11.49
N GLN A 28 1.79 5.88 -10.88
CA GLN A 28 1.51 6.91 -9.86
C GLN A 28 2.33 6.70 -8.59
N ALA A 29 2.48 5.44 -8.15
CA ALA A 29 3.31 5.08 -7.00
C ALA A 29 4.78 5.50 -7.21
N ARG A 30 5.32 5.27 -8.41
CA ARG A 30 6.67 5.70 -8.78
C ARG A 30 6.80 7.23 -8.79
N THR A 31 5.82 7.94 -9.35
CA THR A 31 5.79 9.41 -9.33
C THR A 31 5.73 9.96 -7.90
N ALA A 32 4.89 9.37 -7.03
CA ALA A 32 4.81 9.76 -5.62
C ALA A 32 6.14 9.53 -4.90
N LEU A 33 6.79 8.38 -5.12
CA LEU A 33 8.11 8.07 -4.57
C LEU A 33 9.20 8.99 -5.09
N ALA A 34 9.12 9.52 -6.31
CA ALA A 34 10.10 10.48 -6.80
C ALA A 34 10.12 11.77 -5.93
N GLY A 35 8.96 12.20 -5.42
CA GLY A 35 8.79 13.39 -4.58
C GLY A 35 8.81 13.17 -3.06
N ALA A 36 8.95 11.93 -2.58
CA ALA A 36 8.89 11.58 -1.16
C ALA A 36 10.00 10.60 -0.74
N ASP A 37 10.17 10.40 0.57
CA ASP A 37 11.13 9.44 1.15
C ASP A 37 10.45 8.11 1.51
N ALA A 38 9.13 8.12 1.64
CA ALA A 38 8.31 6.97 1.94
C ALA A 38 6.97 7.02 1.19
N LEU A 39 6.42 5.86 0.85
CA LEU A 39 5.09 5.70 0.27
C LEU A 39 4.29 4.67 1.06
N VAL A 40 3.01 4.96 1.29
CA VAL A 40 2.01 3.98 1.71
C VAL A 40 0.94 3.81 0.64
N LEU A 41 0.78 2.59 0.15
CA LEU A 41 -0.35 2.17 -0.69
C LEU A 41 -1.51 1.74 0.22
N VAL A 42 -2.66 2.37 0.08
CA VAL A 42 -3.86 2.02 0.85
C VAL A 42 -4.81 1.24 -0.05
N PHE A 43 -5.09 0.00 0.30
CA PHE A 43 -6.04 -0.87 -0.37
C PHE A 43 -7.33 -1.02 0.47
N PRO A 44 -8.49 -1.24 -0.17
CA PRO A 44 -9.67 -1.75 0.52
C PRO A 44 -9.35 -3.07 1.24
N ALA A 45 -10.14 -3.41 2.26
CA ALA A 45 -10.10 -4.73 2.84
C ALA A 45 -10.29 -5.78 1.72
N GLY A 46 -9.45 -6.81 1.73
CA GLY A 46 -9.43 -7.85 0.71
C GLY A 46 -9.50 -9.23 1.34
N ASP A 47 -9.84 -10.22 0.52
CA ASP A 47 -9.74 -11.62 0.92
C ASP A 47 -8.27 -12.08 0.86
N LYS A 48 -7.93 -13.17 1.55
CA LYS A 48 -6.58 -13.76 1.57
C LYS A 48 -6.03 -14.06 0.17
N ALA A 49 -6.90 -14.33 -0.81
CA ALA A 49 -6.51 -14.56 -2.20
C ALA A 49 -5.87 -13.31 -2.85
N ASP A 50 -6.24 -12.11 -2.42
CA ASP A 50 -5.70 -10.86 -2.94
C ASP A 50 -4.35 -10.48 -2.32
N CYS A 51 -4.02 -11.03 -1.15
CA CYS A 51 -2.83 -10.65 -0.39
C CYS A 51 -1.52 -10.93 -1.16
N GLY A 52 -1.48 -11.98 -1.98
CA GLY A 52 -0.25 -12.42 -2.66
C GLY A 52 0.31 -11.39 -3.65
N TRP A 53 -0.51 -10.91 -4.59
CA TRP A 53 -0.04 -9.96 -5.60
C TRP A 53 0.17 -8.56 -5.01
N ARG A 54 -0.69 -8.13 -4.07
CA ARG A 54 -0.56 -6.84 -3.39
C ARG A 54 0.76 -6.76 -2.62
N LEU A 55 1.09 -7.79 -1.84
CA LEU A 55 2.35 -7.85 -1.11
C LEU A 55 3.55 -7.89 -2.05
N ALA A 56 3.50 -8.69 -3.12
CA ALA A 56 4.58 -8.76 -4.10
C ALA A 56 4.84 -7.39 -4.76
N ALA A 57 3.79 -6.66 -5.12
CA ALA A 57 3.90 -5.33 -5.68
C ALA A 57 4.53 -4.33 -4.69
N VAL A 58 4.10 -4.35 -3.42
CA VAL A 58 4.69 -3.50 -2.35
C VAL A 58 6.17 -3.82 -2.14
N GLN A 59 6.54 -5.10 -2.07
CA GLN A 59 7.92 -5.54 -1.89
C GLN A 59 8.81 -5.16 -3.08
N ALA A 60 8.28 -5.30 -4.31
CA ALA A 60 8.99 -4.89 -5.51
C ALA A 60 9.26 -3.38 -5.52
N LEU A 61 8.25 -2.56 -5.19
CA LEU A 61 8.40 -1.10 -5.06
C LEU A 61 9.42 -0.72 -3.98
N ALA A 62 9.37 -1.38 -2.82
CA ALA A 62 10.32 -1.14 -1.73
C ALA A 62 11.76 -1.44 -2.16
N ARG A 63 11.98 -2.51 -2.93
CA ARG A 63 13.30 -2.87 -3.44
C ARG A 63 13.76 -1.95 -4.57
N GLU A 64 12.86 -1.56 -5.46
CA GLU A 64 13.13 -0.64 -6.57
C GLU A 64 13.51 0.75 -6.06
N ALA A 65 12.83 1.24 -5.02
CA ALA A 65 12.97 2.61 -4.53
C ALA A 65 14.06 2.79 -3.44
N ALA A 66 14.74 1.72 -3.03
CA ALA A 66 15.75 1.78 -1.98
C ALA A 66 16.78 2.91 -2.23
N PRO A 67 17.11 3.74 -1.23
CA PRO A 67 16.81 3.59 0.21
C PRO A 67 15.44 4.14 0.67
N LYS A 68 14.57 4.60 -0.24
CA LYS A 68 13.20 5.03 0.11
C LYS A 68 12.34 3.85 0.55
N ARG A 69 11.29 4.13 1.32
CA ARG A 69 10.40 3.09 1.87
C ARG A 69 9.10 2.99 1.08
N ALA A 70 8.60 1.78 0.91
CA ALA A 70 7.25 1.57 0.39
C ALA A 70 6.56 0.48 1.21
N ASN A 71 5.36 0.76 1.71
CA ASN A 71 4.54 -0.18 2.47
C ASN A 71 3.10 -0.15 1.93
N GLY A 72 2.30 -1.14 2.32
CA GLY A 72 0.88 -1.21 2.06
C GLY A 72 0.08 -1.30 3.36
N VAL A 73 -1.12 -0.74 3.35
CA VAL A 73 -2.14 -0.91 4.39
C VAL A 73 -3.42 -1.38 3.69
N ALA A 74 -4.10 -2.38 4.25
CA ALA A 74 -5.36 -2.89 3.74
C ALA A 74 -6.41 -2.86 4.85
N GLY A 75 -7.54 -2.19 4.63
CA GLY A 75 -8.62 -2.09 5.61
C GLY A 75 -9.69 -1.08 5.20
N ASP A 76 -10.89 -1.26 5.72
CA ASP A 76 -12.05 -0.40 5.41
C ASP A 76 -12.33 0.67 6.49
N SER A 77 -11.75 0.52 7.68
CA SER A 77 -11.85 1.53 8.73
C SER A 77 -10.92 2.71 8.42
N ALA A 78 -11.51 3.87 8.14
CA ALA A 78 -10.75 5.08 7.85
C ALA A 78 -9.81 5.46 9.00
N ASP A 79 -10.26 5.30 10.25
CA ASP A 79 -9.47 5.63 11.45
C ASP A 79 -8.30 4.66 11.63
N ALA A 80 -8.53 3.35 11.51
CA ALA A 80 -7.46 2.35 11.65
C ALA A 80 -6.42 2.47 10.51
N VAL A 81 -6.87 2.77 9.30
CA VAL A 81 -5.98 3.06 8.18
C VAL A 81 -5.15 4.32 8.46
N ALA A 82 -5.76 5.39 8.98
CA ALA A 82 -5.05 6.61 9.31
C ALA A 82 -3.99 6.38 10.40
N GLU A 83 -4.34 5.67 11.48
CA GLU A 83 -3.42 5.33 12.57
C GLU A 83 -2.22 4.51 12.06
N ALA A 84 -2.45 3.51 11.21
CA ALA A 84 -1.36 2.71 10.64
C ALA A 84 -0.47 3.51 9.69
N VAL A 85 -1.05 4.43 8.91
CA VAL A 85 -0.31 5.34 8.03
C VAL A 85 0.58 6.28 8.84
N GLU A 86 0.06 6.84 9.93
CA GLU A 86 0.80 7.71 10.85
C GLU A 86 1.93 6.94 11.53
N TRP A 87 1.64 5.75 12.07
CA TRP A 87 2.66 4.89 12.66
C TRP A 87 3.80 4.55 11.70
N LEU A 88 3.49 4.26 10.42
CA LEU A 88 4.50 3.99 9.39
C LEU A 88 5.41 5.19 9.10
N ALA A 89 4.92 6.42 9.28
CA ALA A 89 5.71 7.64 9.12
C ALA A 89 6.84 7.71 10.15
N ASP A 90 6.56 7.28 11.37
CA ASP A 90 7.49 7.28 12.50
C ASP A 90 8.32 5.97 12.64
N ALA A 91 8.12 5.00 11.73
CA ALA A 91 8.78 3.69 11.76
C ALA A 91 9.85 3.52 10.65
N PRO A 92 11.01 4.21 10.68
CA PRO A 92 11.98 4.25 9.58
C PRO A 92 12.61 2.90 9.22
N GLY A 93 12.51 1.88 10.09
CA GLY A 93 12.99 0.53 9.81
C GLY A 93 12.03 -0.34 8.99
N ILE A 94 10.79 0.12 8.76
CA ILE A 94 9.74 -0.69 8.14
C ILE A 94 9.59 -0.34 6.66
N THR A 95 9.80 -1.35 5.80
CA THR A 95 9.58 -1.27 4.35
C THR A 95 9.19 -2.65 3.79
N GLY A 96 8.48 -2.68 2.66
CA GLY A 96 8.06 -3.90 1.98
C GLY A 96 6.95 -4.68 2.69
N GLN A 97 6.24 -4.09 3.65
CA GLN A 97 5.18 -4.75 4.42
C GLN A 97 3.78 -4.41 3.89
N LEU A 98 2.85 -5.36 3.98
CA LEU A 98 1.42 -5.13 3.78
C LEU A 98 0.69 -5.42 5.10
N LEU A 99 0.19 -4.37 5.75
CA LEU A 99 -0.50 -4.46 7.04
C LEU A 99 -2.00 -4.56 6.81
N ALA A 100 -2.63 -5.60 7.34
CA ALA A 100 -4.08 -5.66 7.44
C ALA A 100 -4.52 -4.96 8.73
N VAL A 101 -5.47 -4.04 8.63
CA VAL A 101 -5.99 -3.28 9.78
C VAL A 101 -7.51 -3.38 9.83
N ASP A 102 -8.01 -3.67 11.02
CA ASP A 102 -9.43 -3.67 11.32
C ASP A 102 -9.74 -2.50 12.26
N GLY A 103 -10.95 -1.96 12.18
CA GLY A 103 -11.38 -0.94 13.13
C GLY A 103 -11.45 -1.51 14.54
N ASN A 104 -11.03 -0.74 15.55
CA ASN A 104 -11.32 -1.07 16.93
C ASN A 104 -12.80 -0.74 17.20
N PRO A 105 -13.68 -1.72 17.48
CA PRO A 105 -15.02 -1.40 17.95
C PRO A 105 -14.90 -0.82 19.36
N ALA A 106 -15.08 0.50 19.48
CA ALA A 106 -15.13 1.19 20.76
C ALA A 106 -16.26 0.65 21.66
#